data_AF-A0A507BD21-F1
#
_entry.id   AF-A0A507BD21-F1
#
_cell.length_a   1.000
_cell.length_b   1.000
_cell.length_c   1.000
_cell.angle_alpha   90.00
_cell.angle_beta   90.00
_cell.angle_gamma   90.00
#
_symmetry.space_group_name_H-M   'P 1'
#
loop_
_entity.id
_entity.type
_entity.pdbx_description
1 polymer ?
#
loop_
_entity_poly.entity_id
_entity_poly.type
_entity_poly.pdbx_seq_one_letter_code
_entity_poly.pdbx_strand_id
1 'polypeptide(L)'
;MAGKNNKTSLASVGRMPMISEDEQGQLAPALPARSGRRSAIRSGAADPVSQWSITPPSSTASSDESPSEYKGPPPRAPSKTEEWFRRRGGWYRVGLLAFLIVALVVGLGAGLGIGLRKKNQHSSTTPPSSSSPQPALFPSGSYSFTAALVNTSTACSSDPQAFACYPYSTYSPSDPASSAATFHWVIAQLNSFTYAVSSSASPFAPSFANVTMALLDGNQHAERLAFEFPAAVSVVVPPGATTCWYNGTVFSATLWTRMRATYPPGVEAAPPPTNASTNFAAWPFRVEIVQRQRAGAGVPDCRDRSGQPLDGLAGSGDCGCWYSNYGLGNGSRSDAGKRWTG
;
A
#
# COMPACT_ATOMS: atom_id res chain seq x y z
N MET A 1 -6.75 -67.88 -25.44
CA MET A 1 -7.81 -66.95 -25.90
C MET A 1 -7.55 -65.61 -25.22
N ALA A 2 -6.75 -64.73 -25.83
CA ALA A 2 -7.15 -63.61 -26.72
C ALA A 2 -8.02 -62.56 -25.99
N GLY A 3 -7.43 -61.45 -25.50
CA GLY A 3 -7.46 -60.12 -26.13
C GLY A 3 -8.10 -59.10 -25.14
N LYS A 4 -7.86 -57.78 -25.11
CA LYS A 4 -7.25 -56.81 -26.03
C LYS A 4 -6.73 -55.60 -25.22
N ASN A 5 -5.62 -55.03 -25.68
CA ASN A 5 -5.09 -53.74 -25.26
C ASN A 5 -5.70 -52.63 -26.13
N ASN A 6 -6.19 -51.54 -25.53
CA ASN A 6 -6.56 -50.33 -26.27
C ASN A 6 -5.41 -49.31 -26.19
N LYS A 7 -4.73 -49.11 -27.32
CA LYS A 7 -3.84 -47.98 -27.59
C LYS A 7 -4.66 -46.90 -28.29
N THR A 8 -4.75 -45.71 -27.71
CA THR A 8 -5.29 -44.52 -28.39
C THR A 8 -4.15 -43.74 -29.04
N SER A 9 -4.32 -43.49 -30.32
CA SER A 9 -3.40 -42.83 -31.25
C SER A 9 -3.42 -41.31 -31.07
N LEU A 10 -2.24 -40.69 -31.10
CA LEU A 10 -2.05 -39.25 -31.22
C LEU A 10 -2.33 -38.82 -32.67
N ALA A 11 -3.39 -38.05 -32.86
CA ALA A 11 -3.69 -37.42 -34.13
C ALA A 11 -2.79 -36.19 -34.34
N SER A 12 -2.22 -36.15 -35.54
CA SER A 12 -1.38 -35.10 -36.14
C SER A 12 -2.03 -33.71 -36.05
N VAL A 13 -1.31 -32.73 -35.50
CA VAL A 13 -1.67 -31.31 -35.54
C VAL A 13 -1.16 -30.73 -36.86
N GLY A 14 -2.09 -30.32 -37.72
CA GLY A 14 -1.80 -29.63 -38.97
C GLY A 14 -1.15 -28.27 -38.74
N ARG A 15 -0.13 -27.96 -39.57
CA ARG A 15 0.53 -26.65 -39.63
C ARG A 15 -0.48 -25.54 -39.93
N MET A 16 -0.49 -24.50 -39.10
CA MET A 16 -1.21 -23.25 -39.39
C MET A 16 -0.52 -22.47 -40.53
N PRO A 17 -1.27 -21.79 -41.40
CA PRO A 17 -0.72 -20.99 -42.49
C PRO A 17 -0.07 -19.72 -41.96
N MET A 18 1.12 -19.42 -42.50
CA MET A 18 1.86 -18.19 -42.25
C MET A 18 1.16 -17.03 -42.97
N ILE A 19 0.82 -15.96 -42.25
CA ILE A 19 0.36 -14.71 -42.86
C ILE A 19 1.61 -13.95 -43.31
N SER A 20 1.81 -13.84 -44.61
CA SER A 20 2.76 -12.91 -45.22
C SER A 20 2.11 -11.52 -45.25
N GLU A 21 2.69 -10.57 -44.53
CA GLU A 21 2.34 -9.17 -44.63
C GLU A 21 2.99 -8.58 -45.89
N ASP A 22 2.18 -8.32 -46.90
CA ASP A 22 2.60 -7.58 -48.09
C ASP A 22 2.74 -6.09 -47.74
N GLU A 23 3.96 -5.56 -47.89
CA GLU A 23 4.25 -4.12 -47.92
C GLU A 23 3.57 -3.48 -49.14
N GLN A 24 2.38 -2.92 -48.95
CA GLN A 24 1.83 -1.92 -49.85
C GLN A 24 1.75 -0.59 -49.13
N GLY A 25 2.63 0.32 -49.57
CA GLY A 25 2.76 1.68 -49.05
C GLY A 25 1.45 2.44 -49.14
N GLN A 26 0.78 2.58 -48.00
CA GLN A 26 -0.41 3.41 -47.86
C GLN A 26 -0.01 4.69 -47.13
N LEU A 27 0.10 5.76 -47.91
CA LEU A 27 0.31 7.13 -47.46
C LEU A 27 -0.65 7.48 -46.33
N ALA A 28 -0.09 7.85 -45.18
CA ALA A 28 -0.87 8.32 -44.03
C ALA A 28 -1.74 9.53 -44.43
N PRO A 29 -3.03 9.56 -44.07
CA PRO A 29 -3.88 10.72 -44.32
C PRO A 29 -3.42 11.93 -43.50
N ALA A 30 -3.41 13.10 -44.14
CA ALA A 30 -2.97 14.35 -43.54
C ALA A 30 -3.83 14.74 -42.32
N LEU A 31 -3.16 15.03 -41.22
CA LEU A 31 -3.77 15.56 -39.99
C LEU A 31 -4.37 16.97 -40.25
N PRO A 32 -5.63 17.23 -39.88
CA PRO A 32 -6.21 18.57 -40.02
C PRO A 32 -5.57 19.56 -39.04
N ALA A 33 -5.36 20.79 -39.51
CA ALA A 33 -4.74 21.86 -38.76
C ALA A 33 -5.55 22.26 -37.51
N ARG A 34 -4.84 22.36 -36.38
CA ARG A 34 -5.34 22.80 -35.07
C ARG A 34 -5.93 24.22 -35.17
N SER A 35 -7.22 24.37 -34.91
CA SER A 35 -7.89 25.66 -34.93
C SER A 35 -7.44 26.52 -33.73
N GLY A 36 -6.68 27.57 -34.02
CA GLY A 36 -6.38 28.64 -33.07
C GLY A 36 -7.56 29.59 -32.95
N ARG A 37 -8.40 29.42 -31.92
CA ARG A 37 -9.31 30.49 -31.48
C ARG A 37 -8.85 31.05 -30.15
N ARG A 38 -8.28 32.25 -30.25
CA ARG A 38 -8.19 33.25 -29.18
C ARG A 38 -9.57 33.51 -28.60
N SER A 39 -9.63 33.62 -27.27
CA SER A 39 -10.45 34.66 -26.64
C SER A 39 -9.59 35.41 -25.65
N ALA A 40 -9.28 36.66 -26.03
CA ALA A 40 -8.83 37.70 -25.12
C ALA A 40 -10.08 38.45 -24.65
N ILE A 41 -10.34 38.46 -23.35
CA ILE A 41 -11.26 39.39 -22.68
C ILE A 41 -10.54 39.76 -21.37
N ARG A 42 -9.76 40.85 -21.40
CA ARG A 42 -10.13 42.23 -21.04
C ARG A 42 -10.48 42.36 -19.54
N SER A 43 -9.50 42.88 -18.83
CA SER A 43 -9.50 43.46 -17.50
C SER A 43 -10.55 44.57 -17.33
N GLY A 44 -11.13 44.64 -16.13
CA GLY A 44 -11.93 45.79 -15.68
C GLY A 44 -12.69 45.57 -14.37
N ALA A 45 -12.12 46.11 -13.29
CA ALA A 45 -12.76 46.74 -12.12
C ALA A 45 -13.52 45.90 -11.05
N ALA A 46 -12.88 45.85 -9.88
CA ALA A 46 -13.34 46.23 -8.52
C ALA A 46 -14.72 45.79 -7.97
N ASP A 47 -14.66 44.95 -6.91
CA ASP A 47 -15.29 45.01 -5.57
C ASP A 47 -16.81 45.28 -5.41
N PRO A 48 -17.48 44.74 -4.34
CA PRO A 48 -16.91 44.51 -3.01
C PRO A 48 -17.23 43.20 -2.28
N VAL A 49 -16.33 42.97 -1.32
CA VAL A 49 -16.32 42.10 -0.15
C VAL A 49 -17.68 41.96 0.56
N SER A 50 -18.13 40.72 0.78
CA SER A 50 -19.17 40.37 1.77
C SER A 50 -18.53 39.54 2.89
N GLN A 51 -18.36 40.21 4.02
CA GLN A 51 -17.75 39.74 5.26
C GLN A 51 -18.87 39.21 6.16
N TRP A 52 -18.92 37.89 6.38
CA TRP A 52 -19.88 37.29 7.31
C TRP A 52 -19.27 37.29 8.72
N SER A 53 -19.76 38.21 9.56
CA SER A 53 -19.50 38.22 11.00
C SER A 53 -20.63 37.51 11.73
N ILE A 54 -20.31 36.41 12.41
CA ILE A 54 -21.23 35.71 13.33
C ILE A 54 -20.99 36.27 14.73
N THR A 55 -21.97 36.98 15.26
CA THR A 55 -22.03 37.43 16.66
C THR A 55 -23.06 36.56 17.40
N PRO A 56 -22.79 36.08 18.63
CA PRO A 56 -23.71 35.21 19.37
C PRO A 56 -24.78 36.02 20.12
N PRO A 57 -26.01 35.51 20.28
CA PRO A 57 -27.00 36.14 21.16
C PRO A 57 -26.88 35.62 22.60
N SER A 58 -26.86 36.56 23.54
CA SER A 58 -27.02 36.36 24.97
C SER A 58 -28.40 36.78 25.45
N SER A 59 -28.97 35.94 26.34
CA SER A 59 -29.94 36.19 27.41
C SER A 59 -31.33 36.77 27.09
N THR A 60 -32.37 36.02 27.46
CA THR A 60 -33.38 36.50 28.42
C THR A 60 -33.99 35.33 29.18
N ALA A 61 -34.04 35.50 30.51
CA ALA A 61 -34.68 34.64 31.47
C ALA A 61 -36.21 34.78 31.43
N SER A 62 -36.92 33.69 31.69
CA SER A 62 -38.27 33.72 32.24
C SER A 62 -38.47 32.48 33.12
N SER A 63 -38.65 32.74 34.40
CA SER A 63 -39.03 31.81 35.46
C SER A 63 -40.46 31.33 35.25
N ASP A 64 -40.72 30.04 35.48
CA ASP A 64 -41.95 29.60 36.13
C ASP A 64 -41.81 28.16 36.66
N GLU A 65 -42.57 27.91 37.71
CA GLU A 65 -42.32 27.02 38.84
C GLU A 65 -43.21 25.76 38.79
N SER A 66 -42.64 24.56 38.96
CA SER A 66 -43.12 23.54 39.94
C SER A 66 -42.47 22.15 39.76
N PRO A 67 -42.32 21.37 40.85
CA PRO A 67 -41.39 20.24 40.92
C PRO A 67 -42.08 18.88 40.74
N SER A 68 -41.51 18.00 39.91
CA SER A 68 -41.86 16.58 39.89
C SER A 68 -40.70 15.74 40.46
N GLU A 69 -41.00 15.15 41.60
CA GLU A 69 -40.17 14.22 42.36
C GLU A 69 -39.95 12.94 41.55
N TYR A 70 -38.72 12.73 41.06
CA TYR A 70 -38.31 11.45 40.47
C TYR A 70 -37.14 10.86 41.26
N LYS A 71 -37.46 9.77 41.99
CA LYS A 71 -36.53 8.93 42.75
C LYS A 71 -35.48 8.31 41.83
N GLY A 72 -34.23 8.70 42.01
CA GLY A 72 -33.09 7.99 41.42
C GLY A 72 -32.93 6.57 42.02
N PRO A 73 -32.43 5.60 41.24
CA PRO A 73 -32.10 4.26 41.75
C PRO A 73 -30.88 4.30 42.69
N PRO A 74 -30.81 3.42 43.70
CA PRO A 74 -29.82 3.47 44.77
C PRO A 74 -28.39 3.18 44.28
N PRO A 75 -27.35 3.77 44.92
CA PRO A 75 -25.96 3.53 44.58
C PRO A 75 -25.55 2.09 44.91
N ARG A 76 -24.93 1.41 43.93
CA ARG A 76 -24.31 0.09 44.11
C ARG A 76 -23.13 0.21 45.08
N ALA A 77 -23.11 -0.70 46.05
CA ALA A 77 -22.04 -0.86 47.02
C ALA A 77 -20.69 -1.21 46.34
N PRO A 78 -19.56 -0.69 46.84
CA PRO A 78 -18.24 -1.03 46.32
C PRO A 78 -17.85 -2.48 46.65
N SER A 79 -17.41 -3.22 45.62
CA SER A 79 -16.89 -4.57 45.71
C SER A 79 -15.56 -4.62 46.47
N LYS A 80 -15.51 -5.42 47.53
CA LYS A 80 -14.34 -5.68 48.39
C LYS A 80 -13.35 -6.67 47.75
N THR A 81 -12.61 -6.26 46.72
CA THR A 81 -11.55 -7.10 46.13
C THR A 81 -10.22 -6.40 45.86
N GLU A 82 -9.97 -5.21 46.40
CA GLU A 82 -8.72 -4.46 46.14
C GLU A 82 -7.88 -4.10 47.39
N GLU A 83 -7.97 -4.85 48.49
CA GLU A 83 -7.22 -4.52 49.71
C GLU A 83 -5.93 -5.34 49.96
N TRP A 84 -5.57 -6.30 49.11
CA TRP A 84 -4.37 -7.14 49.39
C TRP A 84 -3.05 -6.62 48.77
N PHE A 85 -3.08 -5.87 47.66
CA PHE A 85 -1.86 -5.56 46.89
C PHE A 85 -1.15 -4.24 47.24
N ARG A 86 -1.58 -3.52 48.29
CA ARG A 86 -1.08 -2.15 48.58
C ARG A 86 0.01 -2.02 49.65
N ARG A 87 0.60 -3.12 50.15
CA ARG A 87 1.56 -3.07 51.29
C ARG A 87 2.99 -3.58 51.07
N ARG A 88 3.44 -3.86 49.85
CA ARG A 88 4.87 -4.22 49.61
C ARG A 88 5.50 -3.39 48.50
N GLY A 89 5.54 -2.08 48.75
CA GLY A 89 6.30 -1.13 47.93
C GLY A 89 7.80 -1.25 48.17
N GLY A 90 8.58 -1.25 47.08
CA GLY A 90 9.98 -0.81 47.09
C GLY A 90 11.07 -1.89 46.97
N TRP A 91 10.97 -3.02 47.67
CA TRP A 91 12.10 -3.97 47.75
C TRP A 91 12.37 -4.79 46.48
N TYR A 92 11.33 -5.12 45.71
CA TYR A 92 11.52 -5.88 44.47
C TYR A 92 12.32 -5.10 43.42
N ARG A 93 12.17 -3.76 43.37
CA ARG A 93 12.95 -2.90 42.48
C ARG A 93 14.41 -2.83 42.89
N VAL A 94 14.71 -2.86 44.19
CA VAL A 94 16.09 -2.90 44.71
C VAL A 94 16.74 -4.25 44.44
N GLY A 95 16.02 -5.36 44.65
CA GLY A 95 16.52 -6.70 44.34
C GLY A 95 16.83 -6.90 42.85
N LEU A 96 15.96 -6.41 41.96
CA LEU A 96 16.16 -6.52 40.52
C LEU A 96 17.35 -5.67 40.04
N LEU A 97 17.55 -4.48 40.60
CA LEU A 97 18.70 -3.63 40.29
C LEU A 97 20.02 -4.27 40.75
N ALA A 98 20.06 -4.84 41.96
CA ALA A 98 21.24 -5.52 42.49
C ALA A 98 21.63 -6.75 41.64
N PHE A 99 20.64 -7.53 41.21
CA PHE A 99 20.88 -8.68 40.32
C PHE A 99 21.48 -8.27 38.97
N LEU A 100 20.99 -7.17 38.39
CA LEU A 100 21.46 -6.66 37.09
C LEU A 100 22.92 -6.19 37.17
N ILE A 101 23.32 -5.53 38.27
CA ILE A 101 24.70 -5.10 38.50
C ILE A 101 25.65 -6.31 38.62
N VAL A 102 25.25 -7.35 39.37
CA VAL A 102 26.07 -8.57 39.53
C VAL A 102 26.25 -9.29 38.20
N ALA A 103 25.18 -9.42 37.39
CA ALA A 103 25.26 -10.02 36.07
C ALA A 103 26.23 -9.27 35.13
N LEU A 104 26.27 -7.94 35.23
CA LEU A 104 27.13 -7.08 34.42
C LEU A 104 28.61 -7.25 34.80
N VAL A 105 28.93 -7.36 36.10
CA VAL A 105 30.30 -7.62 36.59
C VAL A 105 30.81 -8.99 36.14
N VAL A 106 29.97 -10.03 36.25
CA VAL A 106 30.35 -11.39 35.82
C VAL A 106 30.50 -11.46 34.29
N GLY A 107 29.61 -10.78 33.53
CA GLY A 107 29.70 -10.70 32.07
C GLY A 107 30.96 -9.99 31.57
N LEU A 108 31.36 -8.89 32.22
CA LEU A 108 32.60 -8.18 31.89
C LEU A 108 33.85 -8.99 32.26
N GLY A 109 33.82 -9.72 33.38
CA GLY A 109 34.95 -10.56 33.82
C GLY A 109 35.24 -11.74 32.90
N ALA A 110 34.21 -12.38 32.34
CA ALA A 110 34.38 -13.50 31.40
C ALA A 110 34.55 -13.06 29.93
N GLY A 111 34.09 -11.86 29.56
CA GLY A 111 34.01 -11.39 28.17
C GLY A 111 35.30 -10.84 27.56
N LEU A 112 36.31 -10.46 28.35
CA LEU A 112 37.55 -9.86 27.81
C LEU A 112 38.67 -10.86 27.46
N GLY A 113 38.48 -12.16 27.71
CA GLY A 113 39.55 -13.17 27.58
C GLY A 113 39.82 -13.73 26.18
N ILE A 114 38.97 -13.45 25.18
CA ILE A 114 39.09 -14.07 23.84
C ILE A 114 38.95 -13.00 22.77
N GLY A 115 40.05 -12.39 22.34
CA GLY A 115 39.93 -11.41 21.26
C GLY A 115 41.16 -10.63 20.78
N LEU A 116 42.40 -11.00 21.08
CA LEU A 116 43.56 -10.37 20.45
C LEU A 116 44.57 -11.41 19.95
N ARG A 117 44.30 -11.94 18.76
CA ARG A 117 45.29 -12.61 17.92
C ARG A 117 45.08 -12.20 16.47
N LYS A 118 45.80 -11.18 15.99
CA LYS A 118 46.27 -11.18 14.60
C LYS A 118 47.48 -10.28 14.39
N LYS A 119 48.35 -10.81 13.51
CA LYS A 119 49.76 -10.49 13.25
C LYS A 119 49.98 -9.11 12.61
N ASN A 120 51.16 -8.55 12.92
CA ASN A 120 51.82 -7.45 12.22
C ASN A 120 52.00 -7.75 10.72
N GLN A 121 51.64 -6.80 9.86
CA GLN A 121 52.37 -6.47 8.64
C GLN A 121 52.35 -4.96 8.38
N HIS A 122 53.45 -4.51 7.79
CA HIS A 122 54.02 -3.17 7.68
C HIS A 122 53.15 -2.13 6.93
N SER A 123 53.14 -0.92 7.50
CA SER A 123 53.41 0.40 6.90
C SER A 123 52.97 0.71 5.46
N SER A 124 51.97 1.59 5.32
CA SER A 124 52.12 2.84 4.56
C SER A 124 50.96 3.81 4.77
N THR A 125 51.34 5.07 4.96
CA THR A 125 50.65 6.27 5.40
C THR A 125 49.57 6.79 4.43
N THR A 126 48.31 6.92 4.89
CA THR A 126 47.40 8.06 4.61
C THR A 126 46.13 7.89 5.47
N PRO A 127 45.67 8.90 6.22
CA PRO A 127 44.44 8.77 7.01
C PRO A 127 43.22 9.02 6.10
N PRO A 128 42.31 8.04 5.91
CA PRO A 128 40.98 8.39 5.46
C PRO A 128 40.23 8.97 6.66
N SER A 129 39.78 10.20 6.47
CA SER A 129 38.79 10.88 7.29
C SER A 129 37.74 9.89 7.80
N SER A 130 37.63 9.81 9.12
CA SER A 130 36.61 9.07 9.84
C SER A 130 35.24 9.69 9.58
N SER A 131 34.67 9.47 8.40
CA SER A 131 33.22 9.44 8.26
C SER A 131 32.77 8.12 8.88
N SER A 132 32.31 8.19 10.12
CA SER A 132 31.34 7.21 10.63
C SER A 132 30.39 6.84 9.49
N PRO A 133 30.20 5.55 9.13
CA PRO A 133 29.15 5.20 8.19
C PRO A 133 27.84 5.61 8.86
N GLN A 134 27.26 6.73 8.44
CA GLN A 134 25.83 6.93 8.66
C GLN A 134 25.15 5.64 8.19
N PRO A 135 24.28 5.03 9.01
CA PRO A 135 23.52 3.88 8.54
C PRO A 135 22.79 4.35 7.28
N ALA A 136 23.13 3.74 6.13
CA ALA A 136 22.72 4.20 4.81
C ALA A 136 21.21 4.51 4.81
N LEU A 137 20.89 5.80 4.71
CA LEU A 137 19.55 6.36 4.69
C LEU A 137 18.87 5.99 3.37
N PHE A 138 18.53 4.72 3.23
CA PHE A 138 17.86 4.17 2.06
C PHE A 138 16.36 4.42 2.21
N PRO A 139 15.79 5.31 1.37
CA PRO A 139 14.88 4.79 0.36
C PRO A 139 14.78 5.64 -0.93
N SER A 140 15.63 6.64 -1.17
CA SER A 140 15.51 7.48 -2.37
C SER A 140 15.96 6.74 -3.65
N GLY A 141 15.23 6.90 -4.75
CA GLY A 141 15.58 6.27 -6.02
C GLY A 141 14.38 5.69 -6.75
N SER A 142 14.65 5.00 -7.85
CA SER A 142 13.65 4.36 -8.70
C SER A 142 13.57 2.87 -8.41
N TYR A 143 12.39 2.38 -7.99
CA TYR A 143 12.18 0.98 -7.61
C TYR A 143 11.01 0.31 -8.32
N SER A 144 11.20 -0.97 -8.63
CA SER A 144 10.15 -1.89 -9.04
C SER A 144 9.67 -2.70 -7.83
N PHE A 145 8.37 -2.64 -7.58
CA PHE A 145 7.69 -3.34 -6.50
C PHE A 145 6.90 -4.49 -7.12
N THR A 146 7.46 -5.70 -7.10
CA THR A 146 6.73 -6.90 -7.53
C THR A 146 6.00 -7.49 -6.34
N ALA A 147 4.67 -7.57 -6.41
CA ALA A 147 3.80 -8.13 -5.39
C ALA A 147 2.78 -9.08 -6.03
N ALA A 148 2.33 -10.08 -5.27
CA ALA A 148 1.29 -10.99 -5.71
C ALA A 148 -0.09 -10.45 -5.33
N LEU A 149 -1.08 -10.59 -6.21
CA LEU A 149 -2.49 -10.37 -5.87
C LEU A 149 -2.92 -11.45 -4.88
N VAL A 150 -3.18 -11.10 -3.63
CA VAL A 150 -3.49 -12.09 -2.57
C VAL A 150 -4.98 -12.22 -2.29
N ASN A 151 -5.75 -11.16 -2.56
CA ASN A 151 -7.18 -11.16 -2.32
C ASN A 151 -7.87 -10.18 -3.28
N THR A 152 -9.14 -10.48 -3.57
CA THR A 152 -10.02 -9.66 -4.39
C THR A 152 -11.41 -9.68 -3.79
N SER A 153 -12.09 -8.53 -3.79
CA SER A 153 -13.50 -8.42 -3.43
C SER A 153 -14.18 -7.59 -4.50
N THR A 154 -15.37 -8.00 -4.91
CA THR A 154 -16.22 -7.30 -5.88
C THR A 154 -17.52 -6.81 -5.24
N ALA A 155 -17.64 -6.86 -3.91
CA ALA A 155 -18.90 -6.65 -3.18
C ALA A 155 -19.51 -5.24 -3.31
N CYS A 156 -18.78 -4.28 -3.89
CA CYS A 156 -19.30 -2.95 -4.20
C CYS A 156 -20.16 -2.92 -5.47
N SER A 157 -20.23 -4.02 -6.22
CA SER A 157 -21.11 -4.18 -7.36
C SER A 157 -21.90 -5.48 -7.29
N SER A 158 -23.12 -5.47 -7.85
CA SER A 158 -23.90 -6.69 -8.08
C SER A 158 -23.36 -7.53 -9.24
N ASP A 159 -22.58 -6.92 -10.15
CA ASP A 159 -21.88 -7.62 -11.23
C ASP A 159 -20.37 -7.76 -10.88
N PRO A 160 -19.87 -8.98 -10.64
CA PRO A 160 -18.46 -9.19 -10.34
C PRO A 160 -17.53 -8.85 -11.51
N GLN A 161 -18.02 -8.72 -12.75
CA GLN A 161 -17.22 -8.28 -13.89
C GLN A 161 -17.04 -6.76 -13.94
N ALA A 162 -17.86 -5.99 -13.21
CA ALA A 162 -17.74 -4.54 -13.14
C ALA A 162 -16.48 -4.10 -12.39
N PHE A 163 -15.93 -4.95 -11.53
CA PHE A 163 -14.70 -4.69 -10.77
C PHE A 163 -13.68 -5.81 -11.01
N ALA A 164 -12.48 -5.46 -11.49
CA ALA A 164 -11.45 -6.45 -11.79
C ALA A 164 -10.08 -5.98 -11.30
N CYS A 165 -9.32 -6.91 -10.70
CA CYS A 165 -7.99 -6.66 -10.17
C CYS A 165 -6.95 -7.32 -11.08
N TYR A 166 -6.01 -6.56 -11.62
CA TYR A 166 -4.88 -7.12 -12.36
C TYR A 166 -4.00 -8.00 -11.44
N PRO A 167 -3.45 -9.14 -11.87
CA PRO A 167 -3.54 -9.78 -13.20
C PRO A 167 -4.71 -10.76 -13.37
N TYR A 168 -5.80 -10.56 -12.62
CA TYR A 168 -7.03 -11.37 -12.63
C TYR A 168 -6.90 -12.77 -12.02
N SER A 169 -5.74 -13.11 -11.47
CA SER A 169 -5.50 -14.36 -10.74
C SER A 169 -4.91 -14.07 -9.38
N THR A 170 -5.51 -14.61 -8.33
CA THR A 170 -4.94 -14.55 -6.97
C THR A 170 -3.80 -15.55 -6.82
N TYR A 171 -2.89 -15.27 -5.89
CA TYR A 171 -1.70 -16.08 -5.64
C TYR A 171 -2.03 -17.56 -5.42
N SER A 172 -1.36 -18.40 -6.20
CA SER A 172 -1.31 -19.85 -6.00
C SER A 172 0.14 -20.30 -5.91
N PRO A 173 0.53 -21.12 -4.91
CA PRO A 173 1.86 -21.71 -4.86
C PRO A 173 2.23 -22.56 -6.09
N SER A 174 1.24 -23.11 -6.80
CA SER A 174 1.48 -23.91 -8.02
C SER A 174 1.81 -23.06 -9.25
N ASP A 175 1.38 -21.80 -9.26
CA ASP A 175 1.64 -20.84 -10.33
C ASP A 175 1.77 -19.42 -9.74
N PRO A 176 2.89 -19.13 -9.04
CA PRO A 176 3.07 -17.87 -8.34
C PRO A 176 3.21 -16.67 -9.30
N ALA A 177 3.61 -16.90 -10.55
CA ALA A 177 3.80 -15.87 -11.56
C ALA A 177 2.47 -15.33 -12.10
N SER A 178 1.43 -16.17 -12.19
CA SER A 178 0.08 -15.76 -12.65
C SER A 178 -0.53 -14.60 -11.85
N SER A 179 -0.10 -14.41 -10.61
CA SER A 179 -0.60 -13.39 -9.69
C SER A 179 0.31 -12.15 -9.56
N ALA A 180 1.42 -12.10 -10.30
CA ALA A 180 2.42 -11.05 -10.18
C ALA A 180 1.94 -9.71 -10.76
N ALA A 181 2.06 -8.64 -9.98
CA ALA A 181 1.92 -7.26 -10.42
C ALA A 181 3.18 -6.47 -10.06
N THR A 182 3.72 -5.71 -11.02
CA THR A 182 4.93 -4.91 -10.82
C THR A 182 4.61 -3.43 -10.92
N PHE A 183 4.82 -2.69 -9.83
CA PHE A 183 4.62 -1.26 -9.76
C PHE A 183 5.95 -0.54 -9.87
N HIS A 184 6.01 0.55 -10.65
CA HIS A 184 7.25 1.31 -10.87
C HIS A 184 7.13 2.69 -10.22
N TRP A 185 7.81 2.89 -9.09
CA TRP A 185 7.74 4.14 -8.34
C TRP A 185 9.10 4.78 -8.13
N VAL A 186 9.09 6.09 -8.03
CA VAL A 186 10.24 6.93 -7.69
C VAL A 186 10.00 7.49 -6.31
N ILE A 187 10.94 7.24 -5.40
CA ILE A 187 10.93 7.77 -4.04
C ILE A 187 11.94 8.92 -3.98
N ALA A 188 11.48 10.10 -3.59
CA ALA A 188 12.31 11.27 -3.38
C ALA A 188 12.33 11.63 -1.89
N GLN A 189 13.50 11.89 -1.34
CA GLN A 189 13.61 12.44 0.00
C GLN A 189 13.33 13.94 -0.05
N LEU A 190 12.36 14.41 0.74
CA LEU A 190 12.04 15.83 0.85
C LEU A 190 12.85 16.50 1.96
N ASN A 191 13.00 15.79 3.09
CA ASN A 191 13.86 16.17 4.21
C ASN A 191 14.26 14.92 5.02
N SER A 192 14.83 15.09 6.21
CA SER A 192 15.36 13.99 7.03
C SER A 192 14.36 12.86 7.34
N PHE A 193 13.05 13.11 7.36
CA PHE A 193 12.05 12.11 7.76
C PHE A 193 10.81 12.05 6.86
N THR A 194 10.71 12.92 5.85
CA THR A 194 9.60 12.90 4.90
C THR A 194 10.08 12.61 3.50
N TYR A 195 9.29 11.81 2.81
CA TYR A 195 9.56 11.35 1.47
C TYR A 195 8.35 11.63 0.61
N ALA A 196 8.57 11.76 -0.69
CA ALA A 196 7.52 11.80 -1.70
C ALA A 196 7.65 10.57 -2.59
N VAL A 197 6.53 10.08 -3.10
CA VAL A 197 6.46 9.01 -4.08
C VAL A 197 5.69 9.44 -5.32
N SER A 198 6.21 9.02 -6.47
CA SER A 198 5.60 9.23 -7.77
C SER A 198 5.56 7.90 -8.52
N SER A 199 4.52 7.64 -9.29
CA SER A 199 4.47 6.46 -10.16
C SER A 199 4.84 6.78 -11.60
N SER A 200 5.33 5.74 -12.28
CA SER A 200 5.42 5.73 -13.74
C SER A 200 4.07 5.32 -14.33
N ALA A 201 3.88 5.61 -15.62
CA ALA A 201 2.70 5.16 -16.35
C ALA A 201 2.55 3.63 -16.25
N SER A 202 1.36 3.17 -15.84
CA SER A 202 1.01 1.76 -15.73
C SER A 202 -0.37 1.54 -16.35
N PRO A 203 -0.59 0.43 -17.08
CA PRO A 203 -1.89 0.12 -17.66
C PRO A 203 -2.93 -0.34 -16.63
N PHE A 204 -2.53 -0.68 -15.40
CA PHE A 204 -3.42 -1.25 -14.38
C PHE A 204 -3.39 -0.51 -13.03
N ALA A 205 -2.43 0.40 -12.82
CA ALA A 205 -2.30 1.15 -11.58
C ALA A 205 -2.46 2.65 -11.84
N PRO A 206 -2.97 3.43 -10.87
CA PRO A 206 -3.11 4.87 -11.04
C PRO A 206 -1.76 5.55 -11.23
N SER A 207 -1.71 6.54 -12.13
CA SER A 207 -0.61 7.49 -12.22
C SER A 207 -0.75 8.54 -11.13
N PHE A 208 0.32 8.80 -10.37
CA PHE A 208 0.36 9.81 -9.33
C PHE A 208 1.76 10.43 -9.23
N ALA A 209 1.85 11.64 -8.70
CA ALA A 209 3.13 12.33 -8.52
C ALA A 209 3.17 13.09 -7.20
N ASN A 210 4.34 13.11 -6.58
CA ASN A 210 4.65 13.87 -5.37
C ASN A 210 3.68 13.59 -4.19
N VAL A 211 3.24 12.34 -4.04
CA VAL A 211 2.43 11.93 -2.90
C VAL A 211 3.33 11.82 -1.67
N THR A 212 3.02 12.55 -0.61
CA THR A 212 3.80 12.53 0.62
C THR A 212 3.66 11.18 1.32
N MET A 213 4.79 10.61 1.74
CA MET A 213 4.88 9.41 2.57
C MET A 213 5.28 9.78 4.00
N ALA A 214 4.66 9.11 4.97
CA ALA A 214 5.03 9.20 6.37
C ALA A 214 6.00 8.06 6.74
N LEU A 215 7.11 8.40 7.39
CA LEU A 215 7.97 7.42 8.06
C LEU A 215 7.33 7.01 9.39
N LEU A 216 7.07 5.72 9.54
CA LEU A 216 6.55 5.10 10.76
C LEU A 216 7.59 4.12 11.31
N ASP A 217 7.63 3.98 12.63
CA ASP A 217 8.54 3.06 13.33
C ASP A 217 10.02 3.24 12.95
N GLY A 218 10.42 4.49 12.75
CA GLY A 218 11.79 4.89 12.42
C GLY A 218 12.83 4.24 13.33
N ASN A 219 13.90 3.73 12.73
CA ASN A 219 14.99 3.00 13.36
C ASN A 219 14.62 1.68 14.05
N GLN A 220 13.40 1.15 13.85
CA GLN A 220 12.98 -0.15 14.38
C GLN A 220 12.93 -1.21 13.29
N HIS A 221 12.90 -2.51 13.64
CA HIS A 221 12.76 -3.58 12.64
C HIS A 221 11.48 -3.44 11.78
N ALA A 222 10.42 -2.84 12.35
CA ALA A 222 9.15 -2.58 11.68
C ALA A 222 9.08 -1.25 10.92
N GLU A 223 10.21 -0.54 10.75
CA GLU A 223 10.31 0.72 10.00
C GLU A 223 9.64 0.60 8.63
N ARG A 224 8.74 1.53 8.35
CA ARG A 224 7.95 1.55 7.11
C ARG A 224 7.64 2.96 6.65
N LEU A 225 7.51 3.13 5.35
CA LEU A 225 6.91 4.29 4.71
C LEU A 225 5.46 3.93 4.36
N ALA A 226 4.53 4.82 4.66
CA ALA A 226 3.12 4.64 4.31
C ALA A 226 2.57 5.87 3.60
N PHE A 227 1.71 5.65 2.62
CA PHE A 227 0.96 6.69 1.94
C PHE A 227 -0.40 6.18 1.50
N GLU A 228 -1.33 7.12 1.35
CA GLU A 228 -2.65 6.90 0.78
C GLU A 228 -3.11 8.14 0.02
N PHE A 229 -3.90 7.94 -1.02
CA PHE A 229 -4.52 9.03 -1.77
C PHE A 229 -5.77 8.52 -2.52
N PRO A 230 -6.73 9.41 -2.82
CA PRO A 230 -7.86 9.07 -3.67
C PRO A 230 -7.41 8.86 -5.12
N ALA A 231 -7.86 7.78 -5.75
CA ALA A 231 -7.59 7.45 -7.14
C ALA A 231 -8.91 7.19 -7.87
N ALA A 232 -9.06 7.71 -9.09
CA ALA A 232 -10.15 7.29 -9.97
C ALA A 232 -9.70 6.02 -10.71
N VAL A 233 -10.53 4.97 -10.64
CA VAL A 233 -10.30 3.72 -11.36
C VAL A 233 -11.44 3.50 -12.33
N SER A 234 -11.14 3.01 -13.53
CA SER A 234 -12.14 2.61 -14.52
C SER A 234 -11.90 1.18 -15.00
N VAL A 235 -12.98 0.41 -15.14
CA VAL A 235 -12.95 -0.97 -15.65
C VAL A 235 -13.81 -1.04 -16.91
N VAL A 236 -13.27 -1.66 -17.97
CA VAL A 236 -14.03 -1.95 -19.19
C VAL A 236 -14.54 -3.37 -19.11
N VAL A 237 -15.86 -3.55 -19.16
CA VAL A 237 -16.53 -4.84 -19.01
C VAL A 237 -16.79 -5.48 -20.39
N PRO A 238 -16.21 -6.65 -20.69
CA PRO A 238 -16.55 -7.42 -21.90
C PRO A 238 -17.88 -8.18 -21.73
N PRO A 239 -18.65 -8.45 -22.81
CA PRO A 239 -18.44 -8.11 -24.22
C PRO A 239 -19.01 -6.72 -24.63
N GLY A 240 -19.50 -5.93 -23.69
CA GLY A 240 -20.27 -4.71 -23.95
C GLY A 240 -19.48 -3.43 -24.22
N ALA A 241 -18.17 -3.40 -23.97
CA ALA A 241 -17.38 -2.14 -23.86
C ALA A 241 -18.07 -1.09 -22.95
N THR A 242 -18.84 -1.58 -21.97
CA THR A 242 -19.35 -0.79 -20.87
C THR A 242 -18.16 -0.36 -20.04
N THR A 243 -18.09 0.92 -19.69
CA THR A 243 -17.04 1.42 -18.80
C THR A 243 -17.66 1.74 -17.46
N CYS A 244 -17.07 1.21 -16.39
CA CYS A 244 -17.48 1.44 -15.00
C CYS A 244 -16.43 2.28 -14.30
N TRP A 245 -16.84 3.39 -13.68
CA TRP A 245 -15.98 4.31 -12.95
C TRP A 245 -16.19 4.19 -11.44
N TYR A 246 -15.06 4.25 -10.72
CA TYR A 246 -14.96 4.12 -9.27
C TYR A 246 -14.24 5.34 -8.70
N ASN A 247 -14.98 6.44 -8.55
CA ASN A 247 -14.44 7.75 -8.16
C ASN A 247 -14.09 7.86 -6.66
N GLY A 248 -14.49 6.89 -5.84
CA GLY A 248 -14.21 6.85 -4.40
C GLY A 248 -13.12 5.85 -4.03
N THR A 249 -12.28 5.42 -4.98
CA THR A 249 -11.26 4.42 -4.71
C THR A 249 -10.13 5.08 -3.92
N VAL A 250 -9.69 4.42 -2.86
CA VAL A 250 -8.48 4.79 -2.12
C VAL A 250 -7.38 3.83 -2.52
N PHE A 251 -6.27 4.39 -2.99
CA PHE A 251 -5.02 3.66 -3.18
C PHE A 251 -4.14 3.90 -1.96
N SER A 252 -3.69 2.83 -1.32
CA SER A 252 -2.73 2.92 -0.21
C SER A 252 -1.61 1.90 -0.38
N ALA A 253 -0.44 2.23 0.14
CA ALA A 253 0.67 1.29 0.17
C ALA A 253 1.52 1.48 1.42
N THR A 254 2.12 0.37 1.85
CA THR A 254 3.08 0.32 2.95
C THR A 254 4.36 -0.34 2.45
N LEU A 255 5.48 0.36 2.57
CA LEU A 255 6.81 -0.08 2.16
C LEU A 255 7.67 -0.27 3.40
N TRP A 256 8.08 -1.49 3.71
CA TRP A 256 9.02 -1.72 4.80
C TRP A 256 10.45 -1.48 4.34
N THR A 257 11.30 -0.96 5.20
CA THR A 257 12.70 -0.65 4.86
C THR A 257 13.70 -1.61 5.51
N ARG A 258 13.24 -2.47 6.43
CA ARG A 258 14.10 -3.37 7.23
C ARG A 258 13.61 -4.82 7.30
N MET A 259 12.46 -5.12 6.71
CA MET A 259 11.92 -6.48 6.63
C MET A 259 12.02 -7.01 5.22
N ARG A 260 12.74 -8.12 5.01
CA ARG A 260 12.94 -8.73 3.69
C ARG A 260 11.63 -9.24 3.08
N ALA A 261 11.51 -9.05 1.77
CA ALA A 261 10.49 -9.71 0.95
C ALA A 261 10.71 -11.23 0.92
N THR A 262 9.65 -11.99 0.68
CA THR A 262 9.75 -13.43 0.37
C THR A 262 9.24 -13.77 -1.03
N TYR A 263 8.79 -12.76 -1.77
CA TYR A 263 8.29 -12.87 -3.14
C TYR A 263 8.75 -11.66 -3.98
N PRO A 264 9.04 -11.83 -5.28
CA PRO A 264 9.29 -13.11 -5.93
C PRO A 264 10.44 -13.89 -5.26
N PRO A 265 10.59 -15.21 -5.51
CA PRO A 265 11.71 -15.96 -4.96
C PRO A 265 13.04 -15.38 -5.46
N GLY A 266 14.02 -15.25 -4.58
CA GLY A 266 15.35 -14.75 -4.94
C GLY A 266 15.48 -13.24 -5.06
N VAL A 267 14.58 -12.45 -4.48
CA VAL A 267 14.75 -10.98 -4.40
C VAL A 267 16.03 -10.64 -3.64
N GLU A 268 17.02 -10.14 -4.39
CA GLU A 268 18.32 -9.73 -3.86
C GLU A 268 18.26 -8.35 -3.19
N ALA A 269 19.35 -7.95 -2.53
CA ALA A 269 19.48 -6.58 -2.03
C ALA A 269 19.52 -5.59 -3.20
N ALA A 270 18.74 -4.50 -3.10
CA ALA A 270 18.88 -3.40 -4.04
C ALA A 270 20.27 -2.75 -3.88
N PRO A 271 20.92 -2.33 -4.98
CA PRO A 271 22.10 -1.48 -4.91
C PRO A 271 21.80 -0.18 -4.15
N PRO A 272 22.82 0.51 -3.63
CA PRO A 272 22.68 1.80 -2.97
C PRO A 272 21.85 2.79 -3.81
N PRO A 273 21.18 3.75 -3.16
CA PRO A 273 20.17 4.56 -3.79
C PRO A 273 20.85 5.38 -4.88
N THR A 274 20.40 5.21 -6.12
CA THR A 274 20.83 6.03 -7.25
C THR A 274 19.81 7.14 -7.44
N ASN A 275 20.25 8.28 -7.98
CA ASN A 275 19.34 9.35 -8.34
C ASN A 275 18.18 8.82 -9.19
N ALA A 276 17.01 9.45 -9.09
CA ALA A 276 15.83 9.08 -9.87
C ALA A 276 16.21 8.86 -11.34
N SER A 277 15.94 7.66 -11.84
CA SER A 277 16.27 7.23 -13.19
C SER A 277 15.10 6.46 -13.81
N THR A 278 15.18 6.22 -15.13
CA THR A 278 14.23 5.34 -15.83
C THR A 278 14.53 3.85 -15.61
N ASN A 279 15.63 3.51 -14.93
CA ASN A 279 15.98 2.15 -14.55
C ASN A 279 15.52 1.89 -13.11
N PHE A 280 14.62 0.92 -12.95
CA PHE A 280 14.01 0.60 -11.67
C PHE A 280 14.69 -0.62 -11.03
N ALA A 281 15.30 -0.43 -9.86
CA ALA A 281 15.88 -1.53 -9.09
C ALA A 281 14.77 -2.29 -8.33
N ALA A 282 14.90 -3.62 -8.18
CA ALA A 282 13.92 -4.39 -7.43
C ALA A 282 13.88 -3.94 -5.95
N TRP A 283 12.68 -3.69 -5.42
CA TRP A 283 12.51 -3.37 -4.00
C TRP A 283 12.79 -4.62 -3.14
N PRO A 284 13.76 -4.57 -2.22
CA PRO A 284 14.26 -5.79 -1.55
C PRO A 284 13.47 -6.18 -0.30
N PHE A 285 12.49 -5.37 0.09
CA PHE A 285 11.79 -5.46 1.36
C PHE A 285 10.30 -5.71 1.17
N ARG A 286 9.58 -5.92 2.27
CA ARG A 286 8.14 -6.15 2.25
C ARG A 286 7.41 -4.95 1.65
N VAL A 287 6.32 -5.23 0.95
CA VAL A 287 5.36 -4.25 0.47
C VAL A 287 3.94 -4.80 0.59
N GLU A 288 3.02 -3.92 0.95
CA GLU A 288 1.57 -4.11 0.81
C GLU A 288 1.01 -2.98 -0.03
N ILE A 289 0.09 -3.33 -0.92
CA ILE A 289 -0.59 -2.37 -1.80
C ILE A 289 -2.06 -2.72 -1.77
N VAL A 290 -2.91 -1.72 -1.53
CA VAL A 290 -4.35 -1.90 -1.43
C VAL A 290 -5.03 -0.86 -2.31
N GLN A 291 -5.95 -1.35 -3.14
CA GLN A 291 -6.96 -0.53 -3.78
C GLN A 291 -8.29 -0.90 -3.16
N ARG A 292 -9.00 0.05 -2.55
CA ARG A 292 -10.29 -0.21 -1.91
C ARG A 292 -11.31 0.82 -2.35
N GLN A 293 -12.49 0.35 -2.71
CA GLN A 293 -13.63 1.17 -3.04
C GLN A 293 -14.80 0.75 -2.15
N ARG A 294 -15.36 1.72 -1.44
CA ARG A 294 -16.56 1.52 -0.62
C ARG A 294 -17.79 1.44 -1.52
N ALA A 295 -18.76 0.62 -1.14
CA ALA A 295 -20.09 0.72 -1.72
C ALA A 295 -20.71 2.10 -1.44
N GLY A 296 -21.60 2.54 -2.31
CA GLY A 296 -22.28 3.82 -2.17
C GLY A 296 -23.26 4.07 -3.32
N ALA A 297 -24.08 5.10 -3.16
CA ALA A 297 -24.96 5.55 -4.23
C ALA A 297 -24.12 5.93 -5.46
N GLY A 298 -24.48 5.37 -6.63
CA GLY A 298 -23.75 5.61 -7.88
C GLY A 298 -22.38 4.91 -7.97
N VAL A 299 -22.14 3.87 -7.16
CA VAL A 299 -20.91 3.06 -7.23
C VAL A 299 -21.28 1.61 -7.62
N PRO A 300 -20.75 1.09 -8.73
CA PRO A 300 -20.07 1.83 -9.81
C PRO A 300 -21.00 2.76 -10.59
N ASP A 301 -20.44 3.83 -11.19
CA ASP A 301 -21.09 4.54 -12.30
C ASP A 301 -20.70 3.78 -13.58
N CYS A 302 -21.58 2.98 -14.14
CA CYS A 302 -21.33 2.26 -15.38
C CYS A 302 -22.11 2.89 -16.53
N ARG A 303 -21.45 3.03 -17.68
CA ARG A 303 -22.11 3.51 -18.91
C ARG A 303 -21.84 2.59 -20.07
N ASP A 304 -22.87 2.41 -20.90
CA ASP A 304 -22.75 1.66 -22.15
C ASP A 304 -21.96 2.44 -23.22
N ARG A 305 -21.81 1.86 -24.42
CA ARG A 305 -21.10 2.50 -25.55
C ARG A 305 -21.73 3.81 -26.03
N SER A 306 -23.02 4.02 -25.75
CA SER A 306 -23.75 5.25 -26.09
C SER A 306 -23.66 6.31 -24.98
N GLY A 307 -23.00 5.99 -23.86
CA GLY A 307 -22.85 6.86 -22.69
C GLY A 307 -24.05 6.87 -21.75
N GLN A 308 -25.03 5.98 -21.95
CA GLN A 308 -26.20 5.86 -21.09
C GLN A 308 -25.82 5.14 -19.79
N PRO A 309 -26.30 5.63 -18.62
CA PRO A 309 -26.04 4.99 -17.34
C PRO A 309 -26.72 3.62 -17.27
N LEU A 310 -26.04 2.66 -16.65
CA LEU A 310 -26.59 1.36 -16.31
C LEU A 310 -26.96 1.33 -14.82
N ASP A 311 -28.25 1.14 -14.56
CA ASP A 311 -28.79 1.05 -13.20
C ASP A 311 -28.69 -0.38 -12.62
N GLY A 312 -28.84 -0.49 -11.30
CA GLY A 312 -28.92 -1.79 -10.61
C GLY A 312 -27.58 -2.50 -10.36
N LEU A 313 -26.46 -1.83 -10.65
CA LEU A 313 -25.11 -2.40 -10.49
C LEU A 313 -24.49 -2.17 -9.10
N ALA A 314 -25.16 -1.43 -8.22
CA ALA A 314 -24.65 -1.13 -6.89
C ALA A 314 -24.64 -2.36 -5.97
N GLY A 315 -23.51 -2.58 -5.31
CA GLY A 315 -23.36 -3.59 -4.24
C GLY A 315 -23.48 -3.00 -2.84
N SER A 316 -23.33 -3.85 -1.82
CA SER A 316 -23.50 -3.48 -0.41
C SER A 316 -22.22 -3.55 0.42
N GLY A 317 -21.12 -4.06 -0.14
CA GLY A 317 -19.84 -4.22 0.55
C GLY A 317 -18.68 -3.51 -0.12
N ASP A 318 -17.51 -3.54 0.51
CA ASP A 318 -16.30 -2.99 -0.08
C ASP A 318 -15.73 -3.94 -1.15
N CYS A 319 -15.35 -3.38 -2.29
CA CYS A 319 -14.53 -4.07 -3.28
C CYS A 319 -13.08 -3.59 -3.19
N GLY A 320 -12.16 -4.41 -3.69
CA GLY A 320 -10.76 -4.06 -3.64
C GLY A 320 -9.81 -5.12 -4.16
N CYS A 321 -8.57 -4.69 -4.32
CA CYS A 321 -7.42 -5.49 -4.74
C CYS A 321 -6.36 -5.38 -3.65
N TRP A 322 -5.91 -6.51 -3.11
CA TRP A 322 -4.87 -6.55 -2.10
C TRP A 322 -3.66 -7.27 -2.66
N TYR A 323 -2.52 -6.61 -2.62
CA TYR A 323 -1.24 -7.15 -3.07
C TYR A 323 -0.26 -7.24 -1.90
N SER A 324 0.52 -8.32 -1.88
CA SER A 324 1.60 -8.51 -0.92
C SER A 324 2.75 -9.27 -1.56
N ASN A 325 3.99 -8.98 -1.15
CA ASN A 325 5.17 -9.74 -1.55
C ASN A 325 5.76 -10.58 -0.41
N TYR A 326 4.97 -10.84 0.63
CA TYR A 326 5.38 -11.65 1.77
C TYR A 326 4.21 -12.39 2.40
N GLY A 327 4.52 -13.41 3.21
CA GLY A 327 3.49 -14.22 3.88
C GLY A 327 2.64 -15.04 2.91
N LEU A 328 3.19 -15.38 1.73
CA LEU A 328 2.52 -16.10 0.66
C LEU A 328 2.75 -17.62 0.83
N GLY A 329 2.05 -18.25 1.77
CA GLY A 329 2.20 -19.69 2.10
C GLY A 329 0.87 -20.42 2.35
N ASN A 330 0.88 -21.75 2.22
CA ASN A 330 -0.27 -22.67 2.20
C ASN A 330 -1.39 -22.34 3.21
N GLY A 331 -2.51 -21.80 2.72
CA GLY A 331 -3.84 -22.00 3.29
C GLY A 331 -4.13 -21.44 4.69
N SER A 332 -3.17 -20.87 5.41
CA SER A 332 -3.50 -19.99 6.52
C SER A 332 -4.05 -18.73 5.92
N ARG A 333 -5.39 -18.61 5.96
CA ARG A 333 -6.15 -17.38 5.77
C ARG A 333 -5.29 -16.23 6.29
N SER A 334 -4.69 -15.51 5.34
CA SER A 334 -3.56 -14.64 5.56
C SER A 334 -3.81 -13.73 6.76
N ASP A 335 -2.85 -13.62 7.67
CA ASP A 335 -2.88 -12.57 8.68
C ASP A 335 -2.97 -11.18 8.02
N ALA A 336 -2.60 -11.08 6.73
CA ALA A 336 -2.96 -9.95 5.89
C ALA A 336 -4.49 -9.73 5.89
N GLY A 337 -5.31 -10.73 5.54
CA GLY A 337 -6.77 -10.62 5.51
C GLY A 337 -7.44 -10.28 6.86
N LYS A 338 -6.91 -10.77 7.98
CA LYS A 338 -7.42 -10.44 9.33
C LYS A 338 -7.05 -9.05 9.80
N ARG A 339 -5.98 -8.44 9.25
CA ARG A 339 -5.56 -7.09 9.60
C ARG A 339 -6.48 -5.99 9.04
N TRP A 340 -7.34 -6.33 8.08
CA TRP A 340 -8.15 -5.35 7.34
C TRP A 340 -9.61 -5.23 7.80
N THR A 341 -10.03 -5.96 8.84
CA THR A 341 -11.40 -5.93 9.40
C THR A 341 -11.52 -5.20 10.74
N GLY A 342 -10.62 -4.23 11.01
CA GLY A 342 -10.69 -3.35 12.18
C GLY A 342 -11.16 -1.96 11.81
#